data_AF-A0A7C4U4D5-F1
#
_entry.id   AF-A0A7C4U4D5-F1
#
_cell.length_a   1.000
_cell.length_b   1.000
_cell.length_c   1.000
_cell.angle_alpha   90.00
_cell.angle_beta   90.00
_cell.angle_gamma   90.00
#
_symmetry.space_group_name_H-M   'P 1'
#
loop_
_entity.id
_entity.type
_entity.pdbx_description
1 polymer ?
#
loop_
_entity_poly.entity_id
_entity_poly.type
_entity_poly.pdbx_seq_one_letter_code
_entity_poly.pdbx_strand_id
1 'polypeptide(L)'
;MPKQQSGEERHWYAIHTYPASEDTVVQNLKQRIESMDMGDKIFNVLVPKEKKIKIKGGKRYVVEEKIYPNYVFVDMIVTDDSWYVVRNTPRVTGF
;
A
#
# COMPACT_ATOMS: atom_id res chain seq x y z
N MET A 1 -18.94 -0.75 -19.12
CA MET A 1 -17.96 -0.76 -18.02
C MET A 1 -18.35 -1.90 -17.11
N PRO A 2 -17.49 -2.89 -16.85
CA PRO A 2 -17.87 -4.02 -16.02
C PRO A 2 -18.09 -3.49 -14.60
N LYS A 3 -19.34 -3.56 -14.12
CA LYS A 3 -19.66 -3.36 -12.71
C LYS A 3 -18.87 -4.42 -11.94
N GLN A 4 -17.87 -4.00 -11.17
CA GLN A 4 -17.23 -4.90 -10.21
C GLN A 4 -18.34 -5.49 -9.35
N GLN A 5 -18.40 -6.82 -9.34
CA GLN A 5 -19.34 -7.54 -8.50
C GLN A 5 -19.10 -7.10 -7.06
N SER A 6 -20.15 -6.58 -6.44
CA SER A 6 -20.26 -6.32 -5.01
C SER A 6 -20.18 -7.64 -4.27
N GLY A 7 -18.98 -8.19 -4.16
CA GLY A 7 -18.61 -9.15 -3.14
C GLY A 7 -17.98 -8.35 -2.01
N GLU A 8 -18.44 -8.57 -0.78
CA GLU A 8 -17.78 -8.12 0.46
C GLU A 8 -16.44 -8.84 0.67
N GLU A 9 -15.77 -9.26 -0.41
CA GLU A 9 -14.56 -10.04 -0.38
C GLU A 9 -13.36 -9.12 -0.34
N ARG A 10 -12.51 -9.42 0.63
CA ARG A 10 -11.26 -8.73 0.88
C ARG A 10 -10.22 -9.26 -0.11
N HIS A 11 -9.62 -8.35 -0.88
CA HIS A 11 -8.60 -8.70 -1.86
C HIS A 11 -7.35 -7.83 -1.69
N TRP A 12 -6.23 -8.38 -2.12
CA TRP A 12 -4.97 -7.66 -2.22
C TRP A 12 -4.84 -7.00 -3.59
N TYR A 13 -4.55 -5.71 -3.56
CA TYR A 13 -4.34 -4.90 -4.75
C TYR A 13 -2.94 -4.30 -4.74
N ALA A 14 -2.35 -4.18 -5.92
CA ALA A 14 -1.06 -3.54 -6.11
C ALA A 14 -1.28 -2.13 -6.65
N ILE A 15 -0.78 -1.12 -5.92
CA ILE A 15 -0.86 0.28 -6.31
C ILE A 15 0.50 0.71 -6.81
N HIS A 16 0.51 1.37 -7.97
CA HIS A 16 1.71 1.98 -8.50
C HIS A 16 1.85 3.43 -8.00
N THR A 17 2.98 3.72 -7.39
CA THR A 17 3.28 5.03 -6.78
C THR A 17 4.43 5.72 -7.50
N TYR A 18 4.59 7.01 -7.26
CA TYR A 18 5.81 7.68 -7.72
C TYR A 18 7.07 7.10 -7.06
N PRO A 19 8.23 7.18 -7.74
CA PRO A 19 9.49 6.74 -7.18
C PRO A 19 9.82 7.35 -5.82
N ALA A 20 10.43 6.53 -4.94
CA ALA A 20 10.86 6.89 -3.59
C ALA A 20 9.76 7.49 -2.70
N SER A 21 8.49 7.26 -3.04
CA SER A 21 7.33 7.80 -2.32
C SER A 21 6.54 6.72 -1.57
N GLU A 22 6.98 5.47 -1.56
CA GLU A 22 6.19 4.35 -1.02
C GLU A 22 5.88 4.56 0.48
N ASP A 23 6.88 4.95 1.27
CA ASP A 23 6.73 5.16 2.71
C ASP A 23 5.76 6.32 3.01
N THR A 24 5.84 7.40 2.23
CA THR A 24 4.91 8.53 2.36
C THR A 24 3.50 8.15 1.92
N VAL A 25 3.35 7.34 0.87
CA VAL A 25 2.03 6.86 0.41
C VAL A 25 1.39 6.00 1.48
N VAL A 26 2.15 5.11 2.14
CA VAL A 26 1.63 4.30 3.26
C VAL A 26 1.15 5.18 4.41
N GLN A 27 1.94 6.19 4.80
CA GLN A 27 1.53 7.13 5.86
C GLN A 27 0.27 7.91 5.48
N ASN A 28 0.22 8.46 4.26
CA ASN A 28 -0.93 9.19 3.76
C ASN A 28 -2.18 8.32 3.67
N LEU A 29 -2.04 7.07 3.21
CA LEU A 29 -3.14 6.10 3.18
C LEU A 29 -3.66 5.84 4.60
N LYS A 30 -2.79 5.54 5.56
CA LYS A 30 -3.20 5.32 6.96
C LYS A 30 -3.93 6.51 7.54
N GLN A 31 -3.38 7.70 7.37
CA GLN A 31 -4.02 8.92 7.85
C GLN A 31 -5.39 9.17 7.20
N ARG A 32 -5.53 8.87 5.90
CA ARG A 32 -6.82 8.99 5.21
C ARG A 32 -7.84 7.93 5.64
N ILE A 33 -7.38 6.71 5.87
CA ILE A 33 -8.23 5.62 6.38
C ILE A 33 -8.81 6.04 7.73
N GLU A 34 -7.99 6.60 8.61
CA GLU A 34 -8.42 7.12 9.91
C GLU A 34 -9.35 8.34 9.77
N SER A 35 -8.99 9.34 8.95
CA SER A 35 -9.79 10.55 8.78
C SER A 35 -11.13 10.35 8.10
N MET A 36 -11.25 9.33 7.24
CA MET A 36 -12.48 9.03 6.47
C MET A 36 -13.24 7.82 7.01
N ASP A 37 -12.82 7.30 8.17
CA ASP A 37 -13.40 6.12 8.83
C ASP A 37 -13.54 4.91 7.90
N MET A 38 -12.50 4.64 7.10
CA MET A 38 -12.46 3.55 6.11
C MET A 38 -11.78 2.29 6.66
N GLY A 39 -11.64 2.17 7.98
CA GLY A 39 -10.99 1.02 8.63
C GLY A 39 -11.78 -0.29 8.50
N ASP A 40 -13.06 -0.19 8.14
CA ASP A 40 -13.97 -1.29 7.79
C ASP A 40 -13.72 -1.83 6.37
N LYS A 41 -13.15 -1.02 5.48
CA LYS A 41 -12.91 -1.36 4.07
C LYS A 41 -11.45 -1.60 3.75
N ILE A 42 -10.53 -0.85 4.36
CA ILE A 42 -9.08 -0.95 4.13
C ILE A 42 -8.41 -1.45 5.40
N PHE A 43 -7.84 -2.65 5.33
CA PHE A 43 -7.36 -3.37 6.49
C PHE A 43 -5.85 -3.30 6.66
N ASN A 44 -5.10 -3.46 5.57
CA ASN A 44 -3.64 -3.48 5.61
C ASN A 44 -3.04 -2.73 4.43
N VAL A 45 -1.90 -2.08 4.67
CA VAL A 45 -1.08 -1.42 3.65
C VAL A 45 0.36 -1.87 3.87
N LEU A 46 0.96 -2.50 2.86
CA LEU A 46 2.27 -3.14 2.94
C LEU A 46 3.16 -2.68 1.78
N VAL A 47 4.41 -2.32 2.10
CA VAL A 47 5.45 -2.09 1.09
C VAL A 47 6.23 -3.40 0.93
N PRO A 48 6.44 -3.90 -0.29
CA PRO A 48 7.20 -5.13 -0.53
C PRO A 48 8.69 -4.90 -0.26
N LYS A 49 9.09 -5.09 1.00
CA LYS A 49 10.47 -5.00 1.49
C LYS A 49 10.91 -6.35 2.02
N GLU A 50 12.10 -6.80 1.64
CA GLU A 50 12.75 -7.98 2.19
C GLU A 50 13.77 -7.56 3.25
N LYS A 51 13.78 -8.26 4.39
CA LYS A 51 14.82 -8.09 5.40
C LYS A 51 16.04 -8.93 5.00
N LYS A 52 17.10 -8.28 4.54
CA LYS A 52 18.39 -8.94 4.28
C LYS A 52 19.38 -8.65 5.39
N ILE A 53 20.15 -9.66 5.77
CA ILE A 53 21.23 -9.51 6.75
C ILE A 53 22.51 -9.19 5.97
N LYS A 54 23.00 -7.95 6.07
CA LYS A 54 24.31 -7.55 5.55
C LYS A 54 25.35 -7.62 6.66
N ILE A 55 26.46 -8.28 6.42
CA ILE A 55 27.59 -8.33 7.35
C ILE A 55 28.58 -7.25 6.90
N LYS A 56 28.82 -6.24 7.76
CA LYS A 56 29.81 -5.18 7.50
C LYS A 56 30.71 -5.06 8.73
N GLY A 57 32.01 -5.28 8.56
CA GLY A 57 33.00 -5.21 9.66
C GLY A 57 32.75 -6.21 10.80
N GLY A 58 32.24 -7.41 10.50
CA GLY A 58 31.97 -8.47 11.50
C GLY A 58 30.66 -8.30 12.29
N LYS A 59 29.93 -7.19 12.11
CA LYS A 59 28.60 -7.00 12.70
C LYS A 59 27.50 -7.29 11.68
N ARG A 60 26.43 -7.95 12.13
CA ARG A 60 25.23 -8.24 11.34
C ARG A 60 24.31 -7.02 11.39
N TYR A 61 24.01 -6.45 10.23
CA TYR A 61 23.03 -5.38 10.06
C TYR A 61 21.82 -5.93 9.32
N VAL A 62 20.63 -5.71 9.86
CA VAL A 62 19.38 -5.98 9.15
C VAL A 62 19.10 -4.76 8.27
N VAL A 63 19.14 -4.96 6.96
CA VAL A 63 18.84 -3.94 5.96
C VAL A 63 17.57 -4.33 5.24
N GLU A 64 16.61 -3.41 5.19
CA GLU A 64 15.38 -3.60 4.40
C GLU A 64 15.67 -3.21 2.95
N GLU A 65 15.57 -4.18 2.04
CA GLU A 65 15.72 -3.97 0.59
C GLU A 65 14.36 -4.06 -0.08
N LYS A 66 14.04 -3.10 -0.96
CA LYS A 66 12.76 -3.07 -1.68
C LYS A 66 12.81 -4.10 -2.82
N ILE A 67 11.85 -5.04 -2.84
CA ILE A 67 11.78 -6.08 -3.88
C ILE A 67 11.09 -5.54 -5.14
N TYR A 68 9.98 -4.81 -4.93
CA TYR A 68 9.23 -4.15 -6.00
C TYR A 68 9.22 -2.64 -5.74
N PRO A 69 10.19 -1.88 -6.28
CA PRO A 69 10.17 -0.43 -6.15
C PRO A 69 8.91 0.13 -6.81
N ASN A 70 8.38 1.20 -6.24
CA ASN A 70 7.19 1.92 -6.74
C ASN A 70 5.87 1.15 -6.61
N TYR A 71 5.83 0.04 -5.86
CA TYR A 71 4.61 -0.69 -5.58
C TYR A 71 4.27 -0.68 -4.09
N VAL A 72 2.99 -0.52 -3.80
CA VAL A 72 2.41 -0.68 -2.46
C VAL A 72 1.26 -1.65 -2.57
N PHE A 73 1.24 -2.66 -1.71
CA PHE A 73 0.14 -3.61 -1.61
C PHE A 73 -0.89 -3.10 -0.61
N VAL A 74 -2.15 -3.08 -1.00
CA VAL A 74 -3.26 -2.69 -0.15
C VAL A 74 -4.29 -3.79 -0.11
N ASP A 75 -4.66 -4.14 1.11
CA ASP A 75 -5.64 -5.15 1.41
C ASP A 75 -6.95 -4.45 1.75
N MET A 76 -7.91 -4.53 0.82
CA MET A 76 -9.17 -3.81 0.95
C MET A 76 -10.34 -4.50 0.25
N ILE A 77 -11.55 -4.14 0.64
CA ILE A 77 -12.77 -4.42 -0.10
C ILE A 77 -12.97 -3.28 -1.10
N VAL A 78 -13.04 -3.58 -2.40
CA VAL A 78 -13.21 -2.52 -3.42
C VAL A 78 -14.66 -2.09 -3.49
N THR A 79 -14.89 -0.90 -2.98
CA THR A 79 -16.10 -0.09 -3.16
C THR A 79 -15.73 1.22 -3.86
N ASP A 80 -16.72 1.96 -4.36
CA ASP A 80 -16.48 3.28 -4.97
C ASP A 80 -15.75 4.24 -4.01
N ASP A 81 -16.07 4.17 -2.71
CA ASP A 81 -15.44 5.00 -1.67
C ASP A 81 -13.98 4.62 -1.46
N SER A 82 -13.70 3.35 -1.17
CA SER A 82 -12.33 2.88 -0.91
C SER A 82 -11.43 3.08 -2.13
N TRP A 83 -11.99 2.85 -3.32
CA TRP A 83 -11.32 3.14 -4.58
C TRP A 83 -11.00 4.64 -4.72
N TYR A 84 -11.96 5.52 -4.41
CA TYR A 84 -11.78 6.96 -4.43
C TYR A 84 -10.69 7.43 -3.46
N VAL A 85 -10.66 6.91 -2.22
CA VAL A 85 -9.65 7.25 -1.21
C VAL A 85 -8.24 6.91 -1.69
N VAL A 86 -8.07 5.70 -2.24
CA VAL A 86 -6.79 5.24 -2.78
C VAL A 86 -6.35 6.10 -3.96
N ARG A 87 -7.23 6.30 -4.96
CA ARG A 87 -6.92 7.09 -6.17
C ARG A 87 -6.62 8.55 -5.88
N ASN A 88 -7.29 9.14 -4.89
CA ASN A 88 -7.10 10.55 -4.54
C ASN A 88 -5.90 10.76 -3.60
N THR A 89 -5.20 9.70 -3.19
CA THR A 89 -4.05 9.82 -2.29
C THR A 89 -2.86 10.44 -3.03
N PRO A 90 -2.19 11.46 -2.45
CA PRO A 90 -1.07 12.09 -3.12
C PRO A 90 0.02 11.06 -3.42
N ARG A 91 0.63 11.18 -4.60
CA ARG A 91 1.72 10.34 -5.08
C ARG A 91 1.33 8.91 -5.52
N VAL A 92 0.04 8.61 -5.58
CA VAL A 92 -0.50 7.43 -6.29
C VAL A 92 -0.62 7.77 -7.77
N THR A 93 -0.09 6.90 -8.65
CA THR A 93 -0.15 7.09 -10.11
C THR A 93 -1.27 6.28 -10.75
N GLY A 94 -1.59 5.12 -10.18
CA GLY A 94 -2.58 4.20 -10.73
C GLY A 94 -2.78 3.00 -9.82
N PHE A 95 -3.92 2.35 -10.03
CA PHE A 95 -4.42 1.15 -9.37
C PHE A 95 -4.83 0.16 -10.47
#